data_AF-M2RRN7-F1
#
_entry.id   AF-M2RRN7-F1
#
_cell.length_a   1.000
_cell.length_b   1.000
_cell.length_c   1.000
_cell.angle_alpha   90.00
_cell.angle_beta   90.00
_cell.angle_gamma   90.00
#
_symmetry.space_group_name_H-M   'P 1'
#
loop_
_entity.id
_entity.type
_entity.pdbx_description
1 polymer ?
#
loop_
_entity_poly.entity_id
_entity_poly.type
_entity_poly.pdbx_seq_one_letter_code
_entity_poly.pdbx_strand_id
1 'polypeptide(L)'
;MSQPVVDAEGVVGRRFQFCPWIEGWAEGQDDFMITCPRCSEFAARCCQHYKYESEKSCHHYRIVFTDGACLSNGKSHATAGIGSAIGATDAEFHQWSIPIDDSVDCFPKQSNQRAELLAAIYGLRLLSDARSNGDVEDDHEHETAQVLSGHMEDKPYWVVTTDSEYVVKGMTEWLPRWKVWCLLFSPILVPICENLTYAQSVNLFF
;
A
#
# COMPACT_ATOMS: atom_id res chain seq x y z
N MET A 1 -11.80 -6.41 30.20
CA MET A 1 -11.69 -5.57 28.99
C MET A 1 -12.90 -5.86 28.12
N SER A 2 -13.64 -4.82 27.71
CA SER A 2 -14.78 -4.93 26.79
C SER A 2 -14.33 -5.35 25.39
N GLN A 3 -15.19 -6.01 24.62
CA GLN A 3 -14.89 -6.44 23.26
C GLN A 3 -14.60 -5.24 22.34
N PRO A 4 -13.71 -5.39 21.33
CA PRO A 4 -13.40 -4.32 20.37
C PRO A 4 -14.63 -4.01 19.49
N VAL A 5 -14.83 -2.72 19.20
CA VAL A 5 -15.84 -2.27 18.22
C VAL A 5 -15.25 -2.49 16.82
N VAL A 6 -15.79 -3.49 16.12
CA VAL A 6 -15.21 -4.06 14.88
C VAL A 6 -15.45 -3.16 13.66
N ASP A 7 -16.49 -2.31 13.69
CA ASP A 7 -16.96 -1.54 12.52
C ASP A 7 -16.13 -0.28 12.20
N ALA A 8 -15.08 -0.01 12.97
CA ALA A 8 -14.25 1.20 12.83
C ALA A 8 -12.91 0.96 12.11
N GLU A 9 -12.55 -0.30 11.83
CA GLU A 9 -11.33 -0.65 11.11
C GLU A 9 -11.59 -0.80 9.60
N GLY A 10 -10.68 -0.28 8.79
CA GLY A 10 -10.67 -0.53 7.35
C GLY A 10 -10.27 0.68 6.53
N VAL A 11 -10.66 0.68 5.27
CA VAL A 11 -10.25 1.70 4.31
C VAL A 11 -11.36 2.73 4.15
N VAL A 12 -11.09 3.97 4.57
CA VAL A 12 -12.00 5.11 4.43
C VAL A 12 -11.34 6.18 3.59
N GLY A 13 -11.96 6.52 2.46
CA GLY A 13 -11.43 7.58 1.58
C GLY A 13 -10.01 7.32 1.05
N ARG A 14 -9.69 6.05 0.74
CA ARG A 14 -8.35 5.57 0.32
C ARG A 14 -7.27 5.62 1.41
N ARG A 15 -7.65 5.91 2.65
CA ARG A 15 -6.76 5.85 3.81
C ARG A 15 -7.14 4.65 4.67
N PHE A 16 -6.17 3.83 5.04
CA PHE A 16 -6.41 2.78 6.02
C PHE A 16 -6.66 3.40 7.40
N GLN A 17 -7.44 2.76 8.27
CA GLN A 17 -7.71 3.21 9.62
C GLN A 17 -7.74 1.98 10.53
N PHE A 18 -6.94 2.02 11.60
CA PHE A 18 -7.01 1.04 12.66
C PHE A 18 -8.27 1.27 13.48
N CYS A 19 -8.78 0.22 14.15
CA CYS A 19 -9.86 0.46 15.10
C CYS A 19 -9.35 1.25 16.32
N PRO A 20 -10.22 2.02 16.99
CA PRO A 20 -9.87 2.78 18.19
C PRO A 20 -9.32 1.92 19.32
N TRP A 21 -9.65 0.62 19.33
CA TRP A 21 -9.10 -0.30 20.32
C TRP A 21 -7.60 -0.49 20.10
N ILE A 22 -7.14 -0.75 18.86
CA ILE A 22 -5.71 -0.87 18.53
C ILE A 22 -4.97 0.43 18.81
N GLU A 23 -5.51 1.56 18.36
CA GLU A 23 -4.92 2.88 18.61
C GLU A 23 -4.79 3.20 20.12
N GLY A 24 -5.72 2.69 20.94
CA GLY A 24 -5.75 2.96 22.37
C GLY A 24 -4.79 2.10 23.22
N TRP A 25 -4.28 0.98 22.70
CA TRP A 25 -3.32 0.13 23.42
C TRP A 25 -1.92 0.13 22.83
N ALA A 26 -1.74 0.54 21.57
CA ALA A 26 -0.41 0.62 20.96
C ALA A 26 0.50 1.59 21.73
N GLU A 27 1.68 1.11 22.12
CA GLU A 27 2.72 1.88 22.81
C GLU A 27 3.77 2.40 21.80
N GLY A 28 3.90 1.75 20.64
CA GLY A 28 4.81 2.13 19.56
C GLY A 28 4.34 1.75 18.15
N GLN A 29 5.12 2.12 17.14
CA GLN A 29 4.80 1.83 15.72
C GLN A 29 4.76 0.32 15.43
N ASP A 30 5.62 -0.46 16.08
CA ASP A 30 5.70 -1.90 15.93
C ASP A 30 4.43 -2.63 16.39
N ASP A 31 3.58 -1.97 17.19
CA ASP A 31 2.31 -2.55 17.63
C ASP A 31 1.25 -2.55 16.54
N PHE A 32 1.39 -1.74 15.48
CA PHE A 32 0.40 -1.63 14.40
C PHE A 32 0.60 -2.66 13.29
N MET A 33 1.79 -3.25 13.22
CA MET A 33 2.13 -4.24 12.21
C MET A 33 2.47 -5.59 12.83
N ILE A 34 2.34 -6.63 12.03
CA ILE A 34 2.83 -7.97 12.32
C ILE A 34 3.60 -8.47 11.11
N THR A 35 4.59 -9.30 11.39
CA THR A 35 5.25 -10.12 10.37
C THR A 35 4.69 -11.52 10.47
N CYS A 36 4.21 -12.08 9.37
CA CYS A 36 3.76 -13.46 9.37
C CYS A 36 4.95 -14.42 9.60
N PRO A 37 4.93 -15.33 10.60
CA PRO A 37 6.04 -16.23 10.84
C PRO A 37 6.25 -17.28 9.74
N ARG A 38 5.29 -17.42 8.81
CA ARG A 38 5.30 -18.43 7.75
C ARG A 38 5.74 -17.86 6.41
N CYS A 39 5.05 -16.84 5.90
CA CYS A 39 5.45 -16.18 4.64
C CYS A 39 6.38 -14.98 4.86
N SER A 40 6.64 -14.55 6.10
CA SER A 40 7.45 -13.37 6.42
C SER A 40 6.92 -12.03 5.89
N GLU A 41 5.70 -11.97 5.35
CA GLU A 41 5.08 -10.74 4.88
C GLU A 41 4.63 -9.84 6.03
N PHE A 42 4.59 -8.54 5.77
CA PHE A 42 4.03 -7.53 6.65
C PHE A 42 2.51 -7.43 6.47
N ALA A 43 1.80 -7.35 7.60
CA ALA A 43 0.37 -7.06 7.62
C ALA A 43 0.03 -6.11 8.76
N ALA A 44 -1.00 -5.29 8.55
CA ALA A 44 -1.55 -4.46 9.61
C ALA A 44 -2.31 -5.33 10.61
N ARG A 45 -2.18 -5.03 11.90
CA ARG A 45 -3.00 -5.70 12.92
C ARG A 45 -4.47 -5.45 12.63
N CYS A 46 -5.21 -6.55 12.59
CA CYS A 46 -6.64 -6.55 12.34
C CYS A 46 -7.39 -6.83 13.65
N CYS A 47 -8.25 -5.90 14.06
CA CYS A 47 -9.03 -6.03 15.29
C CYS A 47 -10.09 -7.12 15.20
N GLN A 48 -10.55 -7.45 13.99
CA GLN A 48 -11.50 -8.55 13.76
C GLN A 48 -10.91 -9.91 14.17
N HIS A 49 -9.57 -9.99 14.20
CA HIS A 49 -8.81 -11.21 14.46
C HIS A 49 -7.93 -11.11 15.72
N TYR A 50 -8.33 -10.31 16.70
CA TYR A 50 -7.58 -10.14 17.97
C TYR A 50 -7.43 -11.41 18.82
N LYS A 51 -8.27 -12.44 18.57
CA LYS A 51 -8.27 -13.72 19.31
C LYS A 51 -7.37 -14.79 18.69
N TYR A 52 -6.78 -14.53 17.52
CA TYR A 52 -5.95 -15.53 16.86
C TYR A 52 -4.65 -15.69 17.67
N GLU A 53 -4.44 -16.89 18.20
CA GLU A 53 -3.18 -17.28 18.82
C GLU A 53 -2.05 -17.21 17.77
N SER A 54 -0.82 -16.96 18.24
CA SER A 54 0.36 -16.45 17.50
C SER A 54 0.74 -17.11 16.17
N GLU A 55 0.16 -18.24 15.79
CA GLU A 55 0.46 -18.96 14.55
C GLU A 55 -0.40 -18.54 13.35
N LYS A 56 -1.49 -17.79 13.57
CA LYS A 56 -2.41 -17.33 12.51
C LYS A 56 -2.32 -15.82 12.31
N SER A 57 -1.40 -15.37 11.45
CA SER A 57 -1.33 -13.96 11.05
C SER A 57 -2.45 -13.63 10.06
N CYS A 58 -3.26 -12.63 10.39
CA CYS A 58 -4.28 -12.08 9.48
C CYS A 58 -3.60 -11.34 8.31
N HIS A 59 -4.00 -11.64 7.08
CA HIS A 59 -3.53 -10.97 5.86
C HIS A 59 -4.62 -10.14 5.19
N HIS A 60 -5.65 -9.75 5.93
CA HIS A 60 -6.73 -8.93 5.39
C HIS A 60 -6.24 -7.55 4.93
N TYR A 61 -5.26 -6.98 5.65
CA TYR A 61 -4.59 -5.72 5.33
C TYR A 61 -3.09 -5.97 5.19
N ARG A 62 -2.63 -6.32 3.98
CA ARG A 62 -1.21 -6.54 3.72
C ARG A 62 -0.51 -5.19 3.52
N ILE A 63 0.72 -5.08 4.03
CA ILE A 63 1.50 -3.83 4.01
C ILE A 63 2.61 -3.92 2.99
N VAL A 64 2.79 -2.86 2.20
CA VAL A 64 3.98 -2.62 1.40
C VAL A 64 4.58 -1.28 1.80
N PHE A 65 5.82 -1.29 2.30
CA PHE A 65 6.59 -0.07 2.51
C PHE A 65 7.21 0.38 1.20
N THR A 66 7.19 1.67 0.92
CA THR A 66 7.79 2.26 -0.29
C THR A 66 8.53 3.54 0.05
N ASP A 67 9.70 3.72 -0.54
CA ASP A 67 10.54 4.92 -0.40
C ASP A 67 11.18 5.30 -1.73
N GLY A 68 11.33 6.59 -1.98
CA GLY A 68 11.91 7.12 -3.21
C GLY A 68 12.87 8.27 -2.96
N ALA A 69 14.16 8.02 -3.13
CA ALA A 69 15.19 9.03 -2.90
C ALA A 69 15.76 9.59 -4.21
N CYS A 70 16.14 10.88 -4.21
CA CYS A 70 16.87 11.50 -5.30
C CYS A 70 18.06 12.34 -4.80
N LEU A 71 19.26 11.90 -5.16
CA LEU A 71 20.50 12.65 -4.97
C LEU A 71 20.54 13.84 -5.94
N SER A 72 20.98 15.00 -5.46
CA SER A 72 20.99 16.24 -6.25
C SER A 72 19.60 16.63 -6.79
N ASN A 73 18.55 16.35 -6.00
CA ASN A 73 17.13 16.59 -6.28
C ASN A 73 16.86 17.80 -7.21
N GLY A 74 16.34 17.50 -8.40
CA GLY A 74 15.89 18.50 -9.37
C GLY A 74 16.98 19.15 -10.22
N LYS A 75 18.25 18.74 -10.08
CA LYS A 75 19.38 19.22 -10.91
C LYS A 75 19.56 18.35 -12.16
N SER A 76 20.36 18.84 -13.12
CA SER A 76 20.63 18.17 -14.40
C SER A 76 21.37 16.84 -14.30
N HIS A 77 22.04 16.56 -13.17
CA HIS A 77 22.77 15.33 -12.88
C HIS A 77 22.15 14.59 -11.69
N ALA A 78 20.87 14.85 -11.41
CA ALA A 78 20.15 14.17 -10.35
C ALA A 78 20.08 12.68 -10.66
N THR A 79 20.31 11.85 -9.63
CA THR A 79 20.14 10.41 -9.70
C THR A 79 19.13 9.99 -8.64
N ALA A 80 18.21 9.10 -9.01
CA ALA A 80 17.13 8.68 -8.15
C ALA A 80 17.03 7.16 -8.12
N GLY A 81 16.46 6.65 -7.05
CA GLY A 81 16.17 5.24 -6.86
C GLY A 81 14.86 5.10 -6.10
N ILE A 82 14.30 3.90 -6.20
CA ILE A 82 13.08 3.53 -5.49
C ILE A 82 13.30 2.21 -4.76
N GLY A 83 12.68 2.08 -3.59
CA GLY A 83 12.71 0.90 -2.75
C GLY A 83 11.31 0.46 -2.38
N SER A 84 11.10 -0.83 -2.19
CA SER A 84 9.87 -1.37 -1.64
C SER A 84 10.13 -2.61 -0.78
N ALA A 85 9.37 -2.79 0.29
CA ALA A 85 9.46 -3.94 1.18
C ALA A 85 8.07 -4.45 1.57
N ILE A 86 7.80 -5.72 1.31
CA ILE A 86 6.55 -6.41 1.66
C ILE A 86 6.73 -7.46 2.75
N GLY A 87 7.98 -7.79 3.11
CA GLY A 87 8.28 -8.78 4.14
C GLY A 87 9.64 -8.59 4.82
N ALA A 88 9.82 -9.27 5.95
CA ALA A 88 10.96 -9.10 6.85
C ALA A 88 12.21 -9.89 6.47
N THR A 89 12.12 -10.79 5.49
CA THR A 89 13.25 -11.62 5.05
C THR A 89 13.85 -11.09 3.75
N ASP A 90 15.12 -11.39 3.51
CA ASP A 90 15.82 -11.14 2.24
C ASP A 90 15.41 -12.15 1.15
N ALA A 91 14.22 -12.75 1.27
CA ALA A 91 13.67 -13.55 0.18
C ALA A 91 13.62 -12.66 -1.07
N GLU A 92 13.98 -13.22 -2.22
CA GLU A 92 14.23 -12.50 -3.48
C GLU A 92 13.06 -11.61 -3.94
N PHE A 93 11.87 -11.83 -3.39
CA PHE A 93 10.62 -11.13 -3.70
C PHE A 93 10.03 -10.33 -2.54
N HIS A 94 10.72 -10.14 -1.42
CA HIS A 94 10.20 -9.36 -0.30
C HIS A 94 10.73 -7.93 -0.24
N GLN A 95 11.89 -7.68 -0.82
CA GLN A 95 12.54 -6.39 -0.78
C GLN A 95 13.18 -6.09 -2.14
N TRP A 96 12.93 -4.90 -2.66
CA TRP A 96 13.47 -4.46 -3.94
C TRP A 96 14.06 -3.06 -3.83
N SER A 97 15.14 -2.84 -4.57
CA SER A 97 15.71 -1.51 -4.78
C SER A 97 16.20 -1.41 -6.21
N ILE A 98 15.65 -0.45 -6.96
CA ILE A 98 16.02 -0.24 -8.36
C ILE A 98 16.36 1.23 -8.63
N PRO A 99 17.39 1.50 -9.46
CA PRO A 99 17.67 2.84 -9.93
C PRO A 99 16.56 3.32 -10.88
N ILE A 100 16.27 4.62 -10.87
CA ILE A 100 15.40 5.23 -11.88
C ILE A 100 16.26 5.61 -13.08
N ASP A 101 16.21 4.78 -14.11
CA ASP A 101 16.76 5.04 -15.44
C ASP A 101 15.65 5.32 -16.47
N ASP A 102 16.02 5.48 -17.74
CA ASP A 102 15.08 5.78 -18.82
C ASP A 102 14.08 4.64 -19.10
N SER A 103 14.35 3.42 -18.64
CA SER A 103 13.42 2.29 -18.74
C SER A 103 12.34 2.34 -17.66
N VAL A 104 12.67 2.88 -16.48
CA VAL A 104 11.74 3.08 -15.37
C VAL A 104 10.91 4.35 -15.57
N ASP A 105 11.57 5.47 -15.86
CA ASP A 105 10.89 6.72 -16.18
C ASP A 105 11.78 7.68 -16.98
N CYS A 106 11.48 7.79 -18.28
CA CYS A 106 12.21 8.59 -19.25
C CYS A 106 12.03 10.12 -19.12
N PHE A 107 11.29 10.60 -18.11
CA PHE A 107 11.16 12.04 -17.91
C PHE A 107 12.50 12.68 -17.44
N PRO A 108 12.96 13.77 -18.09
CA PRO A 108 14.35 14.23 -18.04
C PRO A 108 14.77 14.84 -16.69
N LYS A 109 13.84 15.11 -15.79
CA LYS A 109 14.13 15.73 -14.48
C LYS A 109 13.77 14.77 -13.35
N GLN A 110 14.80 14.26 -12.69
CA GLN A 110 14.64 13.43 -11.50
C GLN A 110 14.48 14.32 -10.24
N SER A 111 13.58 13.92 -9.35
CA SER A 111 13.30 14.62 -8.09
C SER A 111 12.81 13.66 -7.02
N ASN A 112 12.90 14.06 -5.74
CA ASN A 112 12.37 13.24 -4.63
C ASN A 112 10.88 12.93 -4.86
N GLN A 113 10.06 13.95 -5.12
CA GLN A 113 8.60 13.75 -5.26
C GLN A 113 8.22 12.77 -6.37
N ARG A 114 8.99 12.76 -7.46
CA ARG A 114 8.78 11.82 -8.55
C ARG A 114 9.28 10.42 -8.17
N ALA A 115 10.40 10.31 -7.46
CA ALA A 115 10.89 9.05 -6.94
C ALA A 115 9.89 8.42 -5.96
N GLU A 116 9.36 9.17 -5.01
CA GLU A 116 8.34 8.69 -4.06
C GLU A 116 7.08 8.16 -4.76
N LEU A 117 6.57 8.91 -5.74
CA LEU A 117 5.39 8.50 -6.51
C LEU A 117 5.67 7.24 -7.34
N LEU A 118 6.87 7.16 -7.95
CA LEU A 118 7.29 5.96 -8.68
C LEU A 118 7.46 4.76 -7.75
N ALA A 119 7.98 4.95 -6.54
CA ALA A 119 8.13 3.89 -5.54
C ALA A 119 6.76 3.29 -5.19
N ALA A 120 5.75 4.11 -4.94
CA ALA A 120 4.38 3.65 -4.69
C ALA A 120 3.79 2.88 -5.89
N ILE A 121 4.01 3.36 -7.12
CA ILE A 121 3.50 2.71 -8.35
C ILE A 121 4.20 1.37 -8.59
N TYR A 122 5.53 1.34 -8.52
CA TYR A 122 6.32 0.14 -8.78
C TYR A 122 6.17 -0.90 -7.68
N GLY A 123 6.11 -0.50 -6.41
CA GLY A 123 5.85 -1.41 -5.29
C GLY A 123 4.55 -2.17 -5.48
N LEU A 124 3.48 -1.51 -5.94
CA LEU A 124 2.20 -2.15 -6.26
C LEU A 124 2.27 -3.07 -7.48
N ARG A 125 3.02 -2.69 -8.53
CA ARG A 125 3.17 -3.51 -9.74
C ARG A 125 3.92 -4.80 -9.44
N LEU A 126 5.07 -4.71 -8.77
CA LEU A 126 5.88 -5.87 -8.38
C LEU A 126 5.06 -6.85 -7.55
N LEU A 127 4.24 -6.33 -6.66
CA LEU A 127 3.35 -7.11 -5.82
C LEU A 127 2.20 -7.76 -6.59
N SER A 128 1.66 -7.09 -7.61
CA SER A 128 0.68 -7.68 -8.53
C SER A 128 1.30 -8.81 -9.35
N ASP A 129 2.53 -8.61 -9.82
CA ASP A 129 3.24 -9.58 -10.67
C ASP A 129 3.67 -10.81 -9.86
N ALA A 130 4.26 -10.62 -8.67
CA ALA A 130 4.70 -11.70 -7.79
C ALA A 130 3.55 -12.64 -7.40
N ARG A 131 2.33 -12.12 -7.26
CA ARG A 131 1.13 -12.94 -7.03
C ARG A 131 0.58 -13.60 -8.29
N SER A 132 0.64 -12.92 -9.42
CA SER A 132 0.16 -13.47 -10.70
C SER A 132 1.01 -14.65 -11.16
N ASN A 133 2.30 -14.63 -10.84
CA ASN A 133 3.26 -15.68 -11.17
C ASN A 133 3.26 -16.85 -10.17
N GLY A 134 2.54 -16.74 -9.06
CA GLY A 134 2.55 -17.75 -7.99
C GLY A 134 3.88 -17.80 -7.20
N ASP A 135 4.74 -16.78 -7.35
CA ASP A 135 6.03 -16.69 -6.65
C ASP A 135 5.84 -16.38 -5.15
N VAL A 136 4.68 -15.80 -4.81
CA VAL A 136 4.17 -15.72 -3.44
C VAL A 136 3.19 -16.87 -3.25
N GLU A 137 3.65 -17.97 -2.65
CA GLU A 137 2.80 -19.09 -2.26
C GLU A 137 1.66 -18.58 -1.35
N ASP A 138 0.43 -18.55 -1.87
CA ASP A 138 -0.81 -18.31 -1.11
C ASP A 138 -1.21 -19.55 -0.28
N ASP A 139 -0.21 -20.33 0.16
CA ASP A 139 -0.35 -21.78 0.34
C ASP A 139 -0.38 -22.20 1.81
N HIS A 140 -0.80 -21.29 2.66
CA HIS A 140 -1.28 -21.68 3.97
C HIS A 140 -2.54 -20.95 4.36
N GLU A 141 -3.63 -21.69 4.61
CA GLU A 141 -4.97 -21.21 4.97
C GLU A 141 -4.96 -19.90 5.78
N HIS A 142 -4.86 -18.78 5.06
CA HIS A 142 -4.90 -17.46 5.63
C HIS A 142 -6.39 -17.17 5.75
N GLU A 143 -6.91 -17.20 6.97
CA GLU A 143 -8.27 -16.76 7.23
C GLU A 143 -8.36 -15.26 6.92
N THR A 144 -8.73 -14.97 5.67
CA THR A 144 -9.31 -13.70 5.26
C THR A 144 -10.71 -13.65 5.83
N ALA A 145 -11.16 -12.47 6.22
CA ALA A 145 -12.36 -12.31 7.04
C ALA A 145 -13.64 -12.72 6.28
N GLN A 146 -13.97 -14.02 6.24
CA GLN A 146 -15.32 -14.46 5.88
C GLN A 146 -15.78 -15.89 6.17
N VAL A 147 -15.33 -16.55 7.24
CA VAL A 147 -15.96 -17.83 7.65
C VAL A 147 -17.36 -17.63 8.29
N LEU A 148 -17.88 -16.39 8.43
CA LEU A 148 -19.15 -16.13 9.12
C LEU A 148 -20.33 -15.60 8.28
N SER A 149 -20.19 -15.26 7.00
CA SER A 149 -21.30 -14.62 6.26
C SER A 149 -21.46 -14.97 4.78
N GLY A 150 -20.67 -15.89 4.22
CA GLY A 150 -21.02 -16.61 2.99
C GLY A 150 -21.26 -15.79 1.71
N HIS A 151 -20.88 -14.51 1.63
CA HIS A 151 -21.13 -13.69 0.44
C HIS A 151 -20.27 -12.41 0.34
N MET A 152 -18.98 -12.55 0.04
CA MET A 152 -18.09 -11.49 -0.46
C MET A 152 -16.79 -12.15 -0.93
N GLU A 153 -16.26 -11.69 -2.07
CA GLU A 153 -14.96 -12.16 -2.56
C GLU A 153 -13.85 -11.78 -1.55
N ASP A 154 -13.13 -12.78 -1.05
CA ASP A 154 -11.97 -12.66 -0.16
C ASP A 154 -10.77 -12.00 -0.88
N LYS A 155 -10.89 -10.69 -1.15
CA LYS A 155 -9.79 -9.90 -1.71
C LYS A 155 -9.05 -9.18 -0.58
N PRO A 156 -7.74 -9.46 -0.37
CA PRO A 156 -6.96 -8.72 0.60
C PRO A 156 -6.82 -7.25 0.16
N TYR A 157 -6.81 -6.36 1.14
CA TYR A 157 -6.47 -4.96 0.92
C TYR A 157 -4.96 -4.78 0.98
N TRP A 158 -4.43 -4.02 0.03
CA TRP A 158 -3.05 -3.55 0.06
C TRP A 158 -2.98 -2.15 0.63
N VAL A 159 -2.14 -2.01 1.65
CA VAL A 159 -1.84 -0.76 2.33
C VAL A 159 -0.42 -0.36 1.93
N VAL A 160 -0.31 0.70 1.14
CA VAL A 160 0.99 1.30 0.78
C VAL A 160 1.40 2.25 1.90
N THR A 161 2.50 1.93 2.56
CA THR A 161 3.09 2.73 3.63
C THR A 161 4.27 3.53 3.11
N THR A 162 4.22 4.85 3.27
CA THR A 162 5.26 5.78 2.79
C THR A 162 5.33 6.99 3.71
N ASP A 163 6.54 7.53 3.90
CA ASP A 163 6.79 8.77 4.64
C ASP A 163 6.51 10.03 3.79
N SER A 164 6.26 9.86 2.48
CA SER A 164 5.96 10.97 1.58
C SER A 164 4.55 11.51 1.76
N GLU A 165 4.42 12.60 2.53
CA GLU A 165 3.15 13.33 2.67
C GLU A 165 2.58 13.76 1.31
N TYR A 166 3.44 14.00 0.31
CA TYR A 166 3.05 14.32 -1.05
C TYR A 166 2.27 13.18 -1.71
N VAL A 167 2.74 11.93 -1.58
CA VAL A 167 2.04 10.75 -2.10
C VAL A 167 0.74 10.53 -1.31
N VAL A 168 0.80 10.60 0.02
CA VAL A 168 -0.38 10.38 0.87
C VAL A 168 -1.49 11.38 0.55
N LYS A 169 -1.22 12.69 0.61
CA LYS A 169 -2.22 13.73 0.26
C LYS A 169 -2.60 13.69 -1.20
N GLY A 170 -1.64 13.42 -2.08
CA GLY A 170 -1.87 13.25 -3.51
C GLY A 170 -2.98 12.25 -3.79
N MET A 171 -2.95 11.11 -3.10
CA MET A 171 -3.88 10.01 -3.36
C MET A 171 -5.18 10.07 -2.56
N THR A 172 -5.15 10.64 -1.35
CA THR A 172 -6.31 10.67 -0.42
C THR A 172 -7.10 11.98 -0.52
N GLU A 173 -6.46 13.11 -0.85
CA GLU A 173 -7.10 14.42 -0.86
C GLU A 173 -7.14 15.07 -2.25
N TRP A 174 -6.01 15.10 -2.97
CA TRP A 174 -5.88 15.89 -4.19
C TRP A 174 -6.45 15.16 -5.41
N LEU A 175 -6.10 13.90 -5.62
CA LEU A 175 -6.55 13.11 -6.76
C LEU A 175 -8.09 13.00 -6.83
N PRO A 176 -8.85 12.76 -5.74
CA PRO A 176 -10.31 12.81 -5.78
C PRO A 176 -10.84 14.16 -6.28
N ARG A 177 -10.25 15.28 -5.83
CA ARG A 177 -10.63 16.63 -6.27
C ARG A 177 -10.24 16.87 -7.73
N TRP A 178 -9.05 16.46 -8.15
CA TRP A 178 -8.59 16.56 -9.53
C TRP A 178 -9.48 15.80 -10.49
N LYS A 179 -9.95 14.60 -10.13
CA LYS A 179 -10.92 13.85 -10.94
C LYS A 179 -12.21 14.64 -11.16
N VAL A 180 -12.77 15.20 -10.09
CA VAL A 180 -13.98 16.04 -10.17
C VAL A 180 -13.72 17.28 -11.04
N TRP A 181 -12.59 17.96 -10.88
CA TRP A 181 -12.24 19.14 -11.67
C TRP A 181 -11.99 18.84 -13.15
N CYS A 182 -11.31 17.73 -13.44
CA CYS A 182 -11.03 17.24 -14.79
C CYS A 182 -12.33 17.01 -15.57
N LEU A 183 -13.35 16.46 -14.90
CA LEU A 183 -14.69 16.24 -15.46
C LEU A 183 -15.52 17.53 -15.61
N LEU A 184 -15.25 18.57 -14.83
CA LEU A 184 -16.07 19.79 -14.80
C LEU A 184 -15.57 20.92 -15.73
N PHE A 185 -14.27 20.98 -16.06
CA PHE A 185 -13.68 22.19 -16.67
C PHE A 185 -12.91 21.99 -17.97
N SER A 186 -12.85 20.79 -18.55
CA SER A 186 -12.19 20.62 -19.85
C SER A 186 -12.86 19.56 -20.73
N PRO A 187 -13.70 19.95 -21.70
CA PRO A 187 -14.26 19.05 -22.72
C PRO A 187 -13.18 18.30 -23.54
N ILE A 188 -11.95 18.84 -23.56
CA ILE A 188 -10.81 18.31 -24.33
C ILE A 188 -10.04 17.24 -23.55
N LEU A 189 -10.12 17.23 -22.21
CA LEU A 189 -9.39 16.26 -21.37
C LEU A 189 -10.23 15.07 -20.92
N VAL A 190 -11.54 15.04 -21.24
CA VAL A 190 -12.47 13.95 -20.86
C VAL A 190 -11.91 12.53 -21.12
N PRO A 191 -11.29 12.23 -22.29
CA PRO A 191 -10.72 10.90 -22.55
C PRO A 191 -9.52 10.54 -21.66
N ILE A 192 -8.79 11.54 -21.16
CA ILE A 192 -7.65 11.34 -20.23
C ILE A 192 -8.18 11.14 -18.81
N CYS A 193 -9.25 11.84 -18.43
CA CYS A 193 -9.87 11.69 -17.12
C CYS A 193 -10.52 10.31 -16.93
N GLU A 194 -11.09 9.69 -17.98
CA GLU A 194 -11.70 8.35 -17.94
C GLU A 194 -10.69 7.22 -17.60
N ASN A 195 -9.42 7.38 -18.00
CA ASN A 195 -8.37 6.42 -17.64
C ASN A 195 -7.94 6.53 -16.16
N LEU A 196 -8.08 7.71 -15.54
CA LEU A 196 -7.77 7.89 -14.11
C LEU A 196 -8.82 7.23 -13.20
N THR A 197 -10.05 7.00 -13.68
CA THR A 197 -11.12 6.35 -12.90
C THR A 197 -10.91 4.86 -12.66
N TYR A 198 -10.12 4.16 -13.50
CA TYR A 198 -9.94 2.70 -13.42
C TYR A 198 -8.94 2.23 -12.34
N ALA A 199 -8.13 3.13 -11.78
CA ALA A 199 -7.25 2.82 -10.65
C ALA A 199 -8.03 2.86 -9.32
N GLN A 200 -8.70 1.75 -8.98
CA GLN A 200 -9.65 1.67 -7.85
C GLN A 200 -9.17 0.91 -6.60
N SER A 201 -7.95 0.38 -6.54
CA SER A 201 -7.57 -0.50 -5.43
C SER A 201 -6.20 -0.19 -4.83
N VAL A 202 -5.96 1.08 -4.45
CA VAL A 202 -4.75 1.48 -3.72
C VAL A 202 -5.16 2.27 -2.49
N ASN A 203 -4.85 1.71 -1.32
CA ASN A 203 -5.07 2.34 -0.03
C ASN A 203 -3.70 2.67 0.56
N LEU A 204 -3.55 3.87 1.11
CA LEU A 204 -2.27 4.35 1.64
C LEU A 204 -2.35 4.59 3.15
N PHE A 205 -1.24 4.37 3.83
CA PHE A 205 -1.06 4.76 5.24
C PHE A 205 0.37 5.25 5.54
N PHE A 206 0.53 5.77 6.77
CA PHE A 206 1.74 6.28 7.40
C PHE A 206 2.49 5.18 8.14
#